data_AF-A0A9Q0WXF3-F1
#
_entry.id   AF-A0A9Q0WXF3-F1
#
_cell.length_a   1.000
_cell.length_b   1.000
_cell.length_c   1.000
_cell.angle_alpha   90.00
_cell.angle_beta   90.00
_cell.angle_gamma   90.00
#
_symmetry.space_group_name_H-M   'P 1'
#
loop_
_entity.id
_entity.type
_entity.pdbx_description
1 polymer ?
#
loop_
_entity_poly.entity_id
_entity_poly.type
_entity_poly.pdbx_seq_one_letter_code
_entity_poly.pdbx_strand_id
1 'polypeptide(L)'
;MGREVSESCMDGLVTEMVSLYSTRFYSNKPEIAARRIEAIGYQVGHQLSERYTVERPRFTDHLEAIKFICKDFWTELFKKPIDNLKTNHRGTFVLQDNKFPWLSRMSGGWSIG
;
A
#
# COMPACT_ATOMS: atom_id res chain seq x y z
N MET A 1 7.62 13.85 20.69
CA MET A 1 8.46 13.90 19.47
C MET A 1 8.32 12.56 18.78
N GLY A 2 7.77 12.53 17.55
CA GLY A 2 7.65 11.29 16.79
C GLY A 2 9.03 10.76 16.39
N ARG A 3 9.16 9.45 16.19
CA ARG A 3 10.36 8.88 15.55
C ARG A 3 10.24 9.12 14.05
N GLU A 4 11.31 9.61 13.43
CA GLU A 4 11.37 9.86 11.99
C GLU A 4 12.33 8.85 11.34
N VAL A 5 12.01 8.44 10.12
CA VAL A 5 12.81 7.51 9.30
C VAL A 5 12.87 8.07 7.89
N SER A 6 14.02 7.93 7.22
CA SER A 6 14.19 8.36 5.82
C SER A 6 13.26 7.57 4.89
N GLU A 7 12.65 8.25 3.91
CA GLU A 7 11.80 7.60 2.89
C GLU A 7 12.55 6.49 2.14
N SER A 8 13.86 6.67 1.90
CA SER A 8 14.70 5.68 1.22
C SER A 8 14.81 4.36 1.98
N CYS A 9 14.62 4.35 3.30
CA CYS A 9 14.60 3.11 4.08
C CYS A 9 13.38 2.24 3.72
N MET A 10 12.22 2.87 3.47
CA MET A 10 11.02 2.16 3.02
C MET A 10 11.18 1.62 1.61
N ASP A 11 11.72 2.42 0.69
CA ASP A 11 11.97 2.01 -0.69
C ASP A 11 12.92 0.78 -0.74
N GLY A 12 14.02 0.84 0.02
CA GLY A 12 14.97 -0.27 0.12
C GLY A 12 14.37 -1.52 0.75
N LEU A 13 13.59 -1.36 1.82
CA LEU A 13 12.92 -2.48 2.49
C LEU A 13 11.93 -3.19 1.55
N VAL A 14 11.07 -2.44 0.86
CA VAL A 14 10.07 -3.01 -0.05
C VAL A 14 10.74 -3.69 -1.23
N THR A 15 11.77 -3.06 -1.82
CA THR A 15 12.53 -3.63 -2.93
C THR A 15 13.20 -4.94 -2.54
N GLU A 16 13.90 -4.98 -1.41
CA GLU A 16 14.58 -6.18 -0.93
C GLU A 16 13.58 -7.28 -0.56
N MET A 17 12.45 -6.92 0.05
CA MET A 17 11.38 -7.88 0.33
C MET A 17 10.87 -8.54 -0.97
N VAL A 18 10.56 -7.74 -2.00
CA VAL A 18 10.13 -8.27 -3.30
C VAL A 18 11.22 -9.15 -3.91
N SER A 19 12.48 -8.70 -3.87
CA SER A 19 13.64 -9.46 -4.37
C SER A 19 13.78 -10.81 -3.68
N LEU A 20 13.78 -10.86 -2.34
CA LEU A 20 13.91 -12.08 -1.54
C LEU A 20 12.80 -13.10 -1.84
N TYR A 21 11.55 -12.65 -1.92
CA TYR A 21 10.43 -13.54 -2.22
C TYR A 21 10.48 -14.05 -3.65
N SER A 22 10.84 -13.19 -4.61
CA SER A 22 10.80 -13.52 -6.04
C SER A 22 12.00 -14.36 -6.49
N THR A 23 13.19 -14.09 -5.94
CA THR A 23 14.45 -14.71 -6.40
C THR A 23 14.88 -15.88 -5.51
N ARG A 24 14.68 -15.78 -4.19
CA ARG A 24 15.24 -16.73 -3.22
C ARG A 24 14.23 -17.73 -2.71
N PHE A 25 13.09 -17.27 -2.18
CA PHE A 25 12.11 -18.18 -1.55
C PHE A 25 11.22 -18.89 -2.57
N TYR A 26 10.78 -18.18 -3.61
CA TYR A 26 9.86 -18.69 -4.61
C TYR A 26 10.37 -18.46 -6.03
N SER A 27 11.66 -18.78 -6.23
CA SER A 27 12.28 -18.76 -7.56
C SER A 27 11.42 -19.55 -8.55
N ASN A 28 11.12 -18.94 -9.71
CA ASN A 28 10.25 -19.48 -10.76
C ASN A 28 8.77 -19.73 -10.37
N LYS A 29 8.29 -19.14 -9.26
CA LYS A 29 6.88 -19.24 -8.81
C LYS A 29 6.31 -17.85 -8.43
N PRO A 30 6.25 -16.90 -9.37
CA PRO A 30 5.89 -15.51 -9.10
C PRO A 30 4.51 -15.35 -8.45
N GLU A 31 3.55 -16.22 -8.75
CA GLU A 31 2.19 -16.18 -8.18
C GLU A 31 2.17 -16.57 -6.70
N ILE A 32 3.12 -17.38 -6.25
CA ILE A 32 3.27 -17.72 -4.82
C ILE A 32 3.96 -16.56 -4.10
N ALA A 33 5.02 -16.00 -4.70
CA ALA A 33 5.69 -14.80 -4.16
C ALA A 33 4.69 -13.65 -3.99
N ALA A 34 3.90 -13.35 -5.02
CA ALA A 34 2.89 -12.30 -5.02
C ALA A 34 1.88 -12.49 -3.89
N ARG A 35 1.30 -13.68 -3.74
CA ARG A 35 0.34 -13.97 -2.65
C ARG A 35 0.93 -13.83 -1.25
N ARG A 36 2.23 -14.15 -1.08
CA ARG A 36 2.90 -13.96 0.22
C ARG A 36 3.14 -12.49 0.53
N ILE A 37 3.57 -11.72 -0.46
CA ILE A 37 3.74 -10.26 -0.33
C ILE A 37 2.39 -9.59 -0.07
N GLU A 38 1.33 -10.02 -0.76
CA GLU A 38 -0.04 -9.56 -0.54
C GLU A 38 -0.51 -9.83 0.89
N ALA A 39 -0.24 -11.03 1.43
CA ALA A 39 -0.58 -11.35 2.81
C ALA A 39 0.13 -10.45 3.83
N ILE A 40 1.40 -10.09 3.59
CA ILE A 40 2.14 -9.11 4.42
C ILE A 40 1.46 -7.74 4.33
N GLY A 41 1.15 -7.28 3.11
CA GLY A 41 0.45 -6.02 2.87
C GLY A 41 -0.90 -5.96 3.56
N TYR A 42 -1.69 -7.04 3.51
CA TYR A 42 -2.97 -7.17 4.20
C TYR A 42 -2.80 -7.04 5.72
N GLN A 43 -1.87 -7.78 6.31
CA GLN A 43 -1.64 -7.74 7.76
C GLN A 43 -1.19 -6.35 8.24
N VAL A 44 -0.32 -5.68 7.49
CA VAL A 44 0.13 -4.31 7.80
C VAL A 44 -1.03 -3.32 7.64
N GLY A 45 -1.76 -3.39 6.52
CA GLY A 45 -2.90 -2.52 6.23
C GLY A 45 -4.03 -2.67 7.26
N HIS A 46 -4.30 -3.88 7.72
CA HIS A 46 -5.29 -4.16 8.77
C HIS A 46 -4.93 -3.45 10.09
N GLN A 47 -3.71 -3.67 10.60
CA GLN A 47 -3.25 -3.05 11.84
C GLN A 47 -3.21 -1.53 11.76
N LEU A 48 -2.79 -0.98 10.62
CA LEU A 48 -2.80 0.47 10.40
C LEU A 48 -4.24 0.99 10.38
N SER A 49 -5.16 0.30 9.69
CA SER A 49 -6.57 0.71 9.63
C SER A 49 -7.16 0.78 11.04
N GLU A 50 -6.98 -0.26 11.85
CA GLU A 50 -7.42 -0.27 13.26
C GLU A 50 -6.85 0.91 14.04
N ARG A 51 -5.54 1.16 13.91
CA ARG A 51 -4.86 2.27 14.57
C ARG A 51 -5.44 3.64 14.18
N TYR A 52 -5.70 3.86 12.89
CA TYR A 52 -6.22 5.15 12.39
C TYR A 52 -7.73 5.33 12.60
N THR A 53 -8.44 4.27 12.98
CA THR A 53 -9.88 4.31 13.30
C THR A 53 -10.19 4.22 14.78
N VAL A 54 -9.19 4.07 15.67
CA VAL A 54 -9.41 3.81 17.10
C VAL A 54 -10.27 4.86 17.82
N GLU A 55 -10.14 6.14 17.44
CA GLU A 55 -10.93 7.25 18.00
C GLU A 55 -12.11 7.65 17.12
N ARG A 56 -12.34 6.93 16.01
CA ARG A 56 -13.42 7.24 15.07
C ARG A 56 -14.69 6.45 15.42
N PRO A 57 -15.89 7.03 15.25
CA PRO A 57 -17.12 6.26 15.20
C PRO A 57 -17.03 5.14 14.17
N ARG A 58 -17.71 4.01 14.42
CA ARG A 58 -17.78 2.92 13.45
C ARG A 58 -18.40 3.41 12.15
N PHE A 59 -17.84 2.99 11.02
CA PHE A 59 -18.43 3.26 9.72
C PHE A 59 -19.82 2.63 9.63
N THR A 60 -20.79 3.43 9.21
CA THR A 60 -22.18 3.01 9.07
C THR A 60 -22.48 2.49 7.67
N ASP A 61 -21.68 2.88 6.67
CA ASP A 61 -21.78 2.41 5.30
C ASP A 61 -20.42 2.37 4.57
N HIS A 62 -20.42 1.83 3.35
CA HIS A 62 -19.22 1.73 2.53
C HIS A 62 -18.72 3.10 2.03
N LEU A 63 -19.59 4.12 1.96
CA LEU A 63 -19.23 5.46 1.51
C LEU A 63 -18.41 6.19 2.57
N GLU A 64 -18.69 5.99 3.85
CA GLU A 64 -17.85 6.49 4.94
C GLU A 64 -16.49 5.80 4.95
N ALA A 65 -16.46 4.48 4.79
CA ALA A 65 -15.22 3.73 4.70
C ALA A 65 -14.34 4.19 3.53
N ILE A 66 -14.91 4.40 2.32
CA ILE A 66 -14.13 4.84 1.16
C ILE A 66 -13.63 6.29 1.31
N LYS A 67 -14.41 7.17 1.96
CA LYS A 67 -13.97 8.54 2.29
C LYS A 67 -12.77 8.51 3.24
N PHE A 68 -12.84 7.67 4.29
CA PHE A 68 -11.73 7.48 5.21
C PHE A 68 -10.48 7.00 4.47
N ILE A 69 -10.61 5.96 3.63
CA ILE A 69 -9.48 5.43 2.86
C ILE A 69 -8.85 6.53 1.98
N CYS A 70 -9.67 7.25 1.21
CA CYS A 70 -9.17 8.20 0.20
C CYS A 70 -8.62 9.51 0.78
N LYS A 71 -9.17 9.97 1.92
CA LYS A 71 -8.83 11.29 2.48
C LYS A 71 -7.91 11.21 3.67
N ASP A 72 -8.20 10.32 4.61
CA ASP A 72 -7.48 10.24 5.88
C ASP A 72 -6.33 9.24 5.73
N PHE A 73 -6.65 7.98 5.45
CA PHE A 73 -5.68 6.90 5.44
C PHE A 73 -4.60 7.08 4.36
N TRP A 74 -4.99 7.42 3.13
CA TRP A 74 -4.04 7.63 2.03
C TRP A 74 -3.08 8.78 2.31
N THR A 75 -3.60 9.92 2.78
CA THR A 75 -2.80 11.11 3.09
C THR A 75 -1.86 10.84 4.27
N GLU A 76 -2.29 10.08 5.26
CA GLU A 76 -1.43 9.71 6.39
C GLU A 76 -0.24 8.85 5.98
N LEU A 77 -0.43 7.89 5.08
CA LEU A 77 0.62 6.98 4.64
C LEU A 77 1.54 7.58 3.57
N PHE A 78 0.97 8.24 2.56
CA PHE A 78 1.70 8.65 1.36
C PHE A 78 1.95 10.15 1.28
N LYS A 79 1.48 10.90 2.28
CA LYS A 79 1.61 12.37 2.37
C LYS A 79 1.11 13.10 1.12
N LYS A 80 0.14 12.49 0.43
CA LYS A 80 -0.51 13.02 -0.77
C LYS A 80 -1.96 12.52 -0.88
N PRO A 81 -2.86 13.28 -1.52
CA PRO A 81 -4.20 12.79 -1.82
C PRO A 81 -4.18 11.68 -2.89
N ILE A 82 -5.27 10.89 -2.95
CA ILE A 82 -5.55 10.01 -4.10
C ILE A 82 -5.79 10.88 -5.35
N ASP A 83 -5.33 10.44 -6.52
CA ASP A 83 -5.44 11.26 -7.73
C ASP A 83 -6.84 11.20 -8.34
N ASN A 84 -7.49 10.03 -8.28
CA ASN A 84 -8.84 9.84 -8.80
C ASN A 84 -9.61 8.78 -8.03
N LEU A 85 -10.92 9.00 -7.87
CA LEU A 85 -11.88 8.04 -7.32
C LEU A 85 -13.05 7.92 -8.29
N LYS A 86 -13.25 6.74 -8.86
CA LYS A 86 -14.44 6.40 -9.65
C LYS A 86 -15.33 5.45 -8.86
N THR A 87 -16.64 5.55 -9.06
CA THR A 87 -17.62 4.63 -8.49
C THR A 87 -18.64 4.23 -9.54
N ASN A 88 -19.27 3.07 -9.37
CA ASN A 88 -20.41 2.65 -10.18
C ASN A 88 -21.68 2.50 -9.32
N HIS A 89 -22.84 2.40 -9.97
CA HIS A 89 -24.13 2.20 -9.30
C HIS A 89 -24.24 0.86 -8.53
N ARG A 90 -23.25 -0.03 -8.65
CA ARG A 90 -23.19 -1.32 -7.96
C ARG A 90 -22.31 -1.29 -6.70
N GLY A 91 -21.82 -0.12 -6.30
CA GLY A 91 -20.97 0.03 -5.11
C GLY A 91 -19.52 -0.42 -5.31
N THR A 92 -19.04 -0.52 -6.55
CA THR A 92 -17.61 -0.72 -6.84
C THR A 92 -16.91 0.63 -6.86
N PHE A 93 -15.80 0.74 -6.14
CA PHE A 93 -14.93 1.91 -6.12
C PHE A 93 -13.59 1.60 -6.76
N VAL A 94 -13.07 2.53 -7.57
CA VAL A 94 -11.76 2.44 -8.22
C VAL A 94 -10.94 3.64 -7.81
N LEU A 95 -9.87 3.38 -7.07
CA LEU A 95 -8.90 4.36 -6.62
C LEU A 95 -7.71 4.34 -7.57
N GLN A 96 -7.29 5.51 -8.05
CA GLN A 96 -6.16 5.66 -8.96
C GLN A 96 -5.09 6.54 -8.33
N ASP A 97 -3.86 6.03 -8.32
CA ASP A 97 -2.66 6.77 -7.96
C ASP A 97 -1.65 6.64 -9.11
N ASN A 98 -1.34 7.75 -9.78
CA ASN A 98 -0.46 7.79 -10.94
C ASN A 98 1.01 7.95 -10.56
N LYS A 99 1.30 8.33 -9.32
CA LYS A 99 2.65 8.60 -8.81
C LYS A 99 2.82 7.94 -7.46
N PHE A 100 2.60 6.63 -7.43
CA PHE A 100 2.64 5.87 -6.20
C PHE A 100 4.07 5.90 -5.61
N PRO A 101 4.28 6.49 -4.40
CA PRO A 101 5.62 6.84 -3.93
C PRO A 101 6.60 5.68 -3.90
N TRP A 102 6.16 4.52 -3.39
CA TRP A 102 7.01 3.33 -3.22
C TRP A 102 7.45 2.68 -4.55
N LEU A 103 6.77 2.99 -5.65
CA LEU A 103 7.15 2.50 -6.99
C LEU A 103 7.77 3.61 -7.86
N SER A 104 7.75 4.86 -7.41
CA SER A 104 8.18 6.02 -8.21
C SER A 104 9.65 5.97 -8.61
N ARG A 105 10.48 5.28 -7.80
CA ARG A 105 11.93 5.10 -8.04
C ARG A 105 12.28 3.75 -8.64
N MET A 106 11.30 2.92 -8.96
CA MET A 106 11.50 1.65 -9.67
C MET A 106 11.67 1.90 -11.16
N SER A 107 12.75 2.59 -11.55
CA SER A 107 13.15 2.65 -12.96
C SER A 107 13.69 1.28 -13.37
N GLY A 108 13.07 0.69 -14.40
CA GLY A 108 13.38 -0.66 -14.89
C GLY A 108 14.86 -0.84 -15.23
N GLY A 109 15.47 -1.84 -14.61
CA GLY A 109 16.85 -2.24 -14.90
C GLY A 109 17.63 -2.72 -13.69
N TRP A 110 17.15 -3.76 -12.99
CA TRP A 110 18.05 -4.58 -12.18
C TRP A 110 18.62 -5.68 -13.07
N SER A 111 19.53 -5.30 -13.97
CA SER A 111 20.53 -6.24 -14.46
C SER A 111 21.52 -6.43 -13.32
N ILE A 112 21.23 -7.39 -12.44
CA ILE A 112 22.22 -7.88 -11.47
C ILE A 112 23.23 -8.67 -12.31
N GLY A 113 24.43 -8.11 -12.44
CA GLY A 113 25.60 -8.84 -12.95
C GLY A 113 26.10 -9.89 -11.96
#